data_AF-A0A7I8WZB0-F1
#
_entry.id   AF-A0A7I8WZB0-F1
#
_cell.length_a   1.000
_cell.length_b   1.000
_cell.length_c   1.000
_cell.angle_alpha   90.00
_cell.angle_beta   90.00
_cell.angle_gamma   90.00
#
_symmetry.space_group_name_H-M   'P 1'
#
loop_
_entity.id
_entity.type
_entity.pdbx_description
1 polymer ?
#
loop_
_entity_poly.entity_id
_entity_poly.type
_entity_poly.pdbx_seq_one_letter_code
_entity_poly.pdbx_strand_id
1 'polypeptide(L)'
;MRFWEASNYLFNYAFNEVSTVFYERYPNSYAKHIMSEDVIDRQITKDQIITRKLIVKKGNSFLNAVPKWMSRLASVKTIPTIEESIFDRRTRKLTTYTRNVSFRDILILDEKCYYHPVDQNKTEVRREVACEVNYGRFSGLIEKVILMTFRKTIKKTLAGFNEKLEERFDRHANQRNLVHPKRSNAQERRLEPGGQSRQLLHLRTSRKMLPAKVRLIPRAFRRSAHSSAQTKNLDPLHHCRQLVHRHDYEHFLTIQLIKDNEIKSALLSILSLNVEISLIRAKIRPNSGVDGINQLKFWKDSMKILAGLEKGPVPRQPTIKALQANCKIDQTKLILLENLVTARQQTLGDRPFKDMTSLEEHSKLLNSSLIQLLASELGSDSNSEALKNVADKIGVSLGVTTLMRATLPLLKEGVVMLPQDLLQIHGLTPDRVYNNKNPEAFKALVKDLYSTAEISLKSARKLSAEIPATKRPAFMASALKIDHALKCVKRADYSLFTKELQQHGPFAATVLWWRFKRNRF
;
A
#
# COMPACT_ATOMS: atom_id res chain seq x y z
N MET A 1 13.86 -5.41 15.31
CA MET A 1 14.83 -4.34 15.00
C MET A 1 16.19 -4.71 15.57
N ARG A 2 17.20 -4.80 14.70
CA ARG A 2 18.61 -5.01 15.06
C ARG A 2 19.40 -3.74 14.83
N PHE A 3 20.30 -3.45 15.75
CA PHE A 3 21.24 -2.34 15.65
C PHE A 3 22.63 -2.87 15.33
N TRP A 4 23.36 -2.13 14.51
CA TRP A 4 24.75 -2.40 14.22
C TRP A 4 25.53 -1.10 14.10
N GLU A 5 26.68 -1.05 14.75
CA GLU A 5 27.62 0.07 14.67
C GLU A 5 28.87 -0.38 13.91
N ALA A 6 29.32 0.46 12.98
CA ALA A 6 30.56 0.25 12.25
C ALA A 6 31.75 0.71 13.08
N SER A 7 32.91 0.07 12.87
CA SER A 7 34.18 0.63 13.34
C SER A 7 34.37 2.03 12.78
N ASN A 8 34.86 2.94 13.62
CA ASN A 8 35.17 4.30 13.22
C ASN A 8 36.14 4.29 12.03
N TYR A 9 35.90 5.18 11.07
CA TYR A 9 36.80 5.36 9.93
C TYR A 9 37.35 6.78 9.94
N LEU A 10 38.65 6.91 9.69
CA LEU A 10 39.37 8.16 9.71
C LEU A 10 39.71 8.57 8.27
N PHE A 11 39.15 9.68 7.81
CA PHE A 11 39.59 10.32 6.58
C PHE A 11 40.85 11.14 6.88
N ASN A 12 41.89 11.00 6.07
CA ASN A 12 43.09 11.85 6.10
C ASN A 12 42.88 13.19 5.38
N TYR A 13 41.71 13.79 5.60
CA TYR A 13 41.29 15.06 5.03
C TYR A 13 40.62 15.92 6.10
N ALA A 14 40.78 17.23 5.97
CA ALA A 14 40.17 18.22 6.84
C ALA A 14 38.64 18.12 6.76
N PHE A 15 37.95 18.49 7.85
CA PHE A 15 36.49 18.39 7.92
C PHE A 15 35.77 19.17 6.81
N ASN A 16 36.32 20.31 6.40
CA ASN A 16 35.77 21.11 5.30
C ASN A 16 35.87 20.38 3.95
N GLU A 17 36.95 19.65 3.70
CA GLU A 17 37.15 18.85 2.48
C GLU A 17 36.15 17.68 2.45
N VAL A 18 36.04 16.94 3.56
CA VAL A 18 35.12 15.80 3.71
C VAL A 18 33.66 16.23 3.59
N SER A 19 33.26 17.29 4.30
CA SER A 19 31.89 17.79 4.24
C SER A 19 31.53 18.38 2.87
N THR A 20 32.48 18.96 2.15
CA THR A 20 32.28 19.43 0.77
C THR A 20 32.05 18.26 -0.17
N VAL A 21 32.92 17.25 -0.15
CA VAL A 21 32.79 16.05 -1.00
C VAL A 21 31.51 15.28 -0.68
N PHE A 22 31.07 15.25 0.58
CA PHE A 22 29.81 14.58 0.96
C PHE A 22 28.64 15.02 0.08
N TYR A 23 28.50 16.31 -0.22
CA TYR A 23 27.39 16.84 -1.00
C TYR A 23 27.48 16.53 -2.50
N GLU A 24 28.67 16.19 -3.01
CA GLU A 24 28.98 15.96 -4.43
C GLU A 24 29.63 14.58 -4.67
N ARG A 25 29.38 13.62 -3.77
CA ARG A 25 30.03 12.30 -3.80
C ARG A 25 29.57 11.39 -4.94
N TYR A 26 28.54 11.78 -5.69
CA TYR A 26 28.03 11.04 -6.85
C TYR A 26 28.04 11.89 -8.11
N PRO A 27 28.27 11.29 -9.29
CA PRO A 27 28.56 9.87 -9.52
C PRO A 27 30.01 9.49 -9.17
N ASN A 28 30.25 8.25 -8.71
CA ASN A 28 31.60 7.69 -8.50
C ASN A 28 31.66 6.24 -8.98
N SER A 29 32.88 5.70 -9.15
CA SER A 29 33.12 4.38 -9.75
C SER A 29 32.57 3.20 -8.95
N TYR A 30 32.37 3.38 -7.64
CA TYR A 30 31.91 2.34 -6.71
C TYR A 30 30.39 2.35 -6.46
N ALA A 31 29.69 3.43 -6.84
CA ALA A 31 28.27 3.64 -6.58
C ALA A 31 27.37 3.53 -7.82
N LYS A 32 27.70 2.63 -8.78
CA LYS A 32 26.93 2.39 -10.04
C LYS A 32 25.46 1.99 -9.86
N HIS A 33 25.06 1.66 -8.63
CA HIS A 33 23.68 1.32 -8.26
C HIS A 33 22.80 2.56 -8.05
N ILE A 34 23.39 3.75 -7.90
CA ILE A 34 22.65 5.00 -7.78
C ILE A 34 22.23 5.46 -9.17
N MET A 35 20.93 5.62 -9.36
CA MET A 35 20.34 6.03 -10.64
C MET A 35 20.21 7.54 -10.74
N SER A 36 19.76 8.17 -9.65
CA SER A 36 19.62 9.62 -9.55
C SER A 36 19.70 10.07 -8.10
N GLU A 37 20.09 11.33 -7.93
CA GLU A 37 20.05 12.07 -6.68
C GLU A 37 19.44 13.45 -6.97
N ASP A 38 18.52 13.91 -6.14
CA ASP A 38 17.92 15.24 -6.23
C ASP A 38 17.73 15.86 -4.84
N VAL A 39 17.80 17.18 -4.74
CA VAL A 39 17.58 17.92 -3.48
C VAL A 39 16.10 18.27 -3.38
N ILE A 40 15.41 17.69 -2.40
CA ILE A 40 13.97 17.92 -2.17
C ILE A 40 13.75 19.22 -1.39
N ASP A 41 14.58 19.46 -0.39
CA ASP A 41 14.44 20.58 0.53
C ASP A 41 15.81 20.98 1.08
N ARG A 42 16.02 22.28 1.28
CA ARG A 42 17.22 22.82 1.91
C ARG A 42 16.86 24.03 2.76
N GLN A 43 17.25 23.98 4.01
CA GLN A 43 17.07 25.04 4.98
C GLN A 43 18.44 25.51 5.45
N ILE A 44 18.71 26.80 5.27
CA ILE A 44 19.96 27.43 5.66
C ILE A 44 19.62 28.45 6.75
N THR A 45 20.16 28.22 7.93
CA THR A 45 20.06 29.14 9.07
C THR A 45 21.45 29.68 9.39
N LYS A 46 21.54 30.60 10.36
CA LYS A 46 22.82 31.11 10.85
C LYS A 46 23.71 29.97 11.37
N ASP A 47 23.09 29.03 12.10
CA ASP A 47 23.80 28.00 12.85
C ASP A 47 23.89 26.64 12.12
N GLN A 48 22.90 26.32 11.29
CA GLN A 48 22.78 24.99 10.66
C GLN A 48 22.37 25.04 9.18
N ILE A 49 22.86 24.07 8.41
CA ILE A 49 22.40 23.77 7.05
C ILE A 49 21.77 22.38 7.07
N ILE A 50 20.46 22.32 6.84
CA ILE A 50 19.71 21.07 6.73
C ILE A 50 19.40 20.84 5.25
N THR A 51 19.83 19.71 4.69
CA THR A 51 19.50 19.33 3.30
C THR A 51 18.82 17.97 3.30
N ARG A 52 17.71 17.84 2.55
CA ARG A 52 17.05 16.56 2.29
C ARG A 52 17.20 16.22 0.81
N LYS A 53 17.75 15.05 0.52
CA LYS A 53 17.91 14.52 -0.82
C LYS A 53 17.06 13.27 -1.04
N LEU A 54 16.51 13.13 -2.24
CA LEU A 54 15.95 11.88 -2.76
C LEU A 54 17.03 11.17 -3.56
N ILE A 55 17.42 9.98 -3.11
CA ILE A 55 18.38 9.12 -3.81
C ILE A 55 17.62 7.90 -4.31
N VAL A 56 17.61 7.68 -5.63
CA VAL A 56 16.98 6.51 -6.24
C VAL A 56 18.05 5.47 -6.55
N LYS A 57 17.91 4.28 -5.96
CA LYS A 57 18.85 3.16 -6.11
C LYS A 57 18.24 2.04 -6.97
N LYS A 58 19.06 1.30 -7.70
CA LYS A 58 18.68 0.04 -8.36
C LYS A 58 18.36 -1.02 -7.29
N GLY A 59 17.16 -1.60 -7.33
CA GLY A 59 16.69 -2.53 -6.31
C GLY A 59 17.44 -3.87 -6.27
N ASN A 60 18.03 -4.27 -7.39
CA ASN A 60 18.78 -5.53 -7.52
C ASN A 60 20.09 -5.55 -6.71
N SER A 61 20.59 -4.42 -6.17
CA SER A 61 21.95 -4.39 -5.61
C SER A 61 22.08 -4.93 -4.19
N PHE A 62 21.02 -4.90 -3.38
CA PHE A 62 21.06 -5.40 -2.00
C PHE A 62 20.04 -6.51 -1.71
N LEU A 63 19.01 -6.64 -2.55
CA LEU A 63 17.96 -7.66 -2.40
C LEU A 63 18.32 -8.99 -3.07
N ASN A 64 19.35 -9.03 -3.93
CA ASN A 64 19.86 -10.28 -4.52
C ASN A 64 20.49 -11.23 -3.48
N ALA A 65 20.87 -10.71 -2.30
CA ALA A 65 21.35 -11.52 -1.18
C ALA A 65 20.21 -12.24 -0.44
N VAL A 66 18.96 -11.85 -0.70
CA VAL A 66 17.76 -12.45 -0.11
C VAL A 66 17.35 -13.66 -0.96
N PRO A 67 17.00 -14.82 -0.37
CA PRO A 67 16.61 -16.01 -1.12
C PRO A 67 15.46 -15.78 -2.11
N LYS A 68 15.57 -16.37 -3.31
CA LYS A 68 14.61 -16.16 -4.43
C LYS A 68 13.16 -16.55 -4.14
N TRP A 69 12.91 -17.45 -3.19
CA TRP A 69 11.56 -17.79 -2.72
C TRP A 69 10.85 -16.61 -2.03
N MET A 70 11.58 -15.52 -1.72
CA MET A 70 11.08 -14.29 -1.15
C MET A 70 10.63 -13.29 -2.23
N SER A 71 9.61 -13.69 -2.99
CA SER A 71 9.17 -13.03 -4.24
C SER A 71 8.89 -11.52 -4.15
N ARG A 72 8.43 -11.02 -2.99
CA ARG A 72 8.04 -9.60 -2.80
C ARG A 72 9.23 -8.64 -2.68
N LEU A 73 10.34 -9.08 -2.09
CA LEU A 73 11.56 -8.29 -1.98
C LEU A 73 12.42 -8.45 -3.24
N ALA A 74 12.47 -9.66 -3.82
CA ALA A 74 13.24 -9.93 -5.03
C ALA A 74 12.69 -9.23 -6.30
N SER A 75 11.41 -8.81 -6.32
CA SER A 75 10.78 -8.14 -7.47
C SER A 75 11.00 -6.61 -7.53
N VAL A 76 11.71 -6.03 -6.56
CA VAL A 76 11.85 -4.56 -6.46
C VAL A 76 12.89 -4.03 -7.44
N LYS A 77 12.44 -3.23 -8.41
CA LYS A 77 13.31 -2.65 -9.46
C LYS A 77 14.07 -1.40 -9.01
N THR A 78 13.45 -0.54 -8.20
CA THR A 78 14.03 0.72 -7.72
C THR A 78 13.66 1.01 -6.27
N ILE A 79 14.55 1.68 -5.55
CA ILE A 79 14.44 1.91 -4.11
C ILE A 79 14.72 3.38 -3.81
N PRO A 80 13.66 4.21 -3.77
CA PRO A 80 13.75 5.58 -3.32
C PRO A 80 14.15 5.65 -1.84
N THR A 81 15.18 6.45 -1.56
CA THR A 81 15.77 6.65 -0.23
C THR A 81 15.84 8.14 0.05
N ILE A 82 15.44 8.57 1.24
CA ILE A 82 15.65 9.95 1.70
C ILE A 82 16.94 10.00 2.51
N GLU A 83 17.82 10.93 2.17
CA GLU A 83 18.99 11.31 2.97
C GLU A 83 18.78 12.72 3.52
N GLU A 84 18.74 12.88 4.84
CA GLU A 84 18.72 14.16 5.53
C GLU A 84 20.09 14.42 6.15
N SER A 85 20.74 15.53 5.79
CA SER A 85 22.01 15.95 6.35
C SER A 85 21.86 17.24 7.14
N ILE A 86 22.38 17.26 8.36
CA ILE A 86 22.42 18.41 9.26
C ILE A 86 23.88 18.79 9.45
N PHE A 87 24.29 19.90 8.83
CA PHE A 87 25.61 20.48 9.02
C PHE A 87 25.51 21.61 10.04
N ASP A 88 26.14 21.43 11.19
CA ASP A 88 26.19 22.41 12.27
C ASP A 88 27.49 23.22 12.18
N ARG A 89 27.33 24.53 11.96
CA ARG A 89 28.44 25.46 11.72
C ARG A 89 29.23 25.76 13.00
N ARG A 90 28.57 25.77 14.15
CA ARG A 90 29.18 26.08 15.45
C ARG A 90 30.04 24.92 15.94
N THR A 91 29.51 23.70 15.83
CA THR A 91 30.18 22.49 16.32
C THR A 91 31.04 21.80 15.27
N ARG A 92 31.06 22.30 14.02
CA ARG A 92 31.74 21.68 12.86
C ARG A 92 31.41 20.19 12.77
N LYS A 93 30.12 19.87 12.78
CA LYS A 93 29.62 18.50 12.76
C LYS A 93 28.64 18.31 11.61
N LEU A 94 28.79 17.22 10.87
CA LEU A 94 27.84 16.80 9.85
C LEU A 94 27.19 15.50 10.31
N THR A 95 25.87 15.52 10.51
CA THR A 95 25.09 14.34 10.87
C THR A 95 24.15 13.99 9.73
N THR A 96 24.10 12.73 9.32
CA THR A 96 23.28 12.29 8.18
C THR A 96 22.37 11.15 8.58
N TYR A 97 21.11 11.21 8.15
CA TYR A 97 20.10 10.18 8.34
C TYR A 97 19.61 9.69 6.99
N THR A 98 19.80 8.42 6.70
CA THR A 98 19.44 7.82 5.41
C THR A 98 18.43 6.71 5.62
N ARG A 99 17.30 6.76 4.93
CA ARG A 99 16.18 5.84 5.12
C ARG A 99 15.46 5.49 3.84
N ASN A 100 15.08 4.23 3.66
CA ASN A 100 14.22 3.83 2.54
C ASN A 100 12.81 4.41 2.72
N VAL A 101 12.22 4.91 1.63
CA VAL A 101 10.84 5.44 1.61
C VAL A 101 9.85 4.36 1.22
N SER A 102 10.18 3.59 0.19
CA SER A 102 9.41 2.44 -0.28
C SER A 102 9.65 1.21 0.60
N PHE A 103 8.64 0.34 0.70
CA PHE A 103 8.71 -0.97 1.36
C PHE A 103 8.97 -0.93 2.88
N ARG A 104 8.72 0.21 3.56
CA ARG A 104 8.88 0.32 5.02
C ARG A 104 7.96 -0.59 5.83
N ASP A 105 6.92 -1.15 5.20
CA ASP A 105 6.05 -2.18 5.78
C ASP A 105 6.72 -3.56 5.86
N ILE A 106 7.76 -3.80 5.04
CA ILE A 106 8.48 -5.08 4.93
C ILE A 106 9.92 -4.95 5.43
N LEU A 107 10.62 -3.86 5.10
CA LEU A 107 12.01 -3.59 5.43
C LEU A 107 12.17 -2.14 5.85
N ILE A 108 12.67 -1.94 7.06
CA ILE A 108 13.16 -0.65 7.55
C ILE A 108 14.67 -0.75 7.60
N LEU A 109 15.35 0.15 6.89
CA LEU A 109 16.79 0.31 6.93
C LEU A 109 17.09 1.80 7.14
N ASP A 110 17.40 2.13 8.38
CA ASP A 110 17.70 3.49 8.81
C ASP A 110 19.19 3.56 9.18
N GLU A 111 19.95 4.40 8.49
CA GLU A 111 21.38 4.63 8.69
C GLU A 111 21.60 6.02 9.27
N LYS A 112 22.52 6.13 10.22
CA LYS A 112 22.98 7.38 10.79
C LYS A 112 24.49 7.47 10.70
N CYS A 113 25.02 8.55 10.13
CA CYS A 113 26.46 8.82 10.16
C CYS A 113 26.75 10.15 10.84
N TYR A 114 27.88 10.22 11.55
CA TYR A 114 28.37 11.41 12.21
C TYR A 114 29.81 11.67 11.77
N TYR A 115 30.03 12.81 11.13
CA TYR A 115 31.35 13.29 10.74
C TYR A 115 31.75 14.44 11.65
N HIS A 116 32.95 14.37 12.20
CA HIS A 116 33.52 15.44 13.04
C HIS A 116 35.04 15.51 12.88
N PRO A 117 35.64 16.70 13.00
CA PRO A 117 37.09 16.85 12.96
C PRO A 117 37.73 16.16 14.17
N VAL A 118 38.80 15.40 13.92
CA VAL A 118 39.70 14.91 14.97
C VAL A 118 40.85 15.88 15.16
N ASP A 119 41.41 16.36 14.04
CA ASP A 119 42.45 17.39 14.00
C ASP A 119 42.24 18.31 12.77
N GLN A 120 43.24 19.14 12.43
CA GLN A 120 43.15 20.05 11.29
C GLN A 120 43.08 19.35 9.93
N ASN A 121 43.61 18.13 9.82
CA ASN A 121 43.77 17.37 8.58
C ASN A 121 43.05 16.02 8.60
N LYS A 122 42.32 15.67 9.66
CA LYS A 122 41.64 14.39 9.80
C LYS A 122 40.21 14.54 10.28
N THR A 123 39.34 13.71 9.72
CA THR A 123 37.91 13.67 10.03
C THR A 123 37.49 12.24 10.36
N GLU A 124 36.88 12.04 11.52
CA GLU A 124 36.32 10.74 11.90
C GLU A 124 34.86 10.65 11.43
N VAL A 125 34.49 9.50 10.86
CA VAL A 125 33.10 9.12 10.63
C VAL A 125 32.72 7.93 11.51
N ARG A 126 31.61 8.09 12.23
CA ARG A 126 30.91 7.00 12.94
C ARG A 126 29.64 6.67 12.21
N ARG A 127 29.30 5.39 12.09
CA ARG A 127 28.13 4.91 11.35
C ARG A 127 27.35 3.90 12.18
N GLU A 128 26.06 4.18 12.35
CA GLU A 128 25.08 3.33 13.01
C GLU A 128 24.00 2.92 12.00
N VAL A 129 23.52 1.69 12.08
CA VAL A 129 22.47 1.16 11.21
C VAL A 129 21.45 0.41 12.04
N ALA A 130 20.19 0.79 11.89
CA ALA A 130 19.03 0.05 12.37
C ALA A 130 18.38 -0.68 11.20
N CYS A 131 18.21 -2.00 11.34
CA CYS A 131 17.53 -2.83 10.37
C CYS A 131 16.38 -3.59 11.04
N GLU A 132 15.19 -3.48 10.48
CA GLU A 132 14.02 -4.26 10.87
C GLU A 132 13.38 -4.87 9.65
N VAL A 133 13.06 -6.16 9.73
CA VAL A 133 12.37 -6.88 8.67
C VAL A 133 11.07 -7.43 9.23
N ASN A 134 9.96 -7.20 8.53
CA ASN A 134 8.66 -7.76 8.86
C ASN A 134 8.33 -8.90 7.89
N TYR A 135 8.85 -10.08 8.20
CA TYR A 135 8.65 -11.29 7.38
C TYR A 135 8.35 -12.52 8.24
N GLY A 136 7.53 -12.33 9.28
CA GLY A 136 7.10 -13.39 10.19
C GLY A 136 8.28 -14.10 10.87
N ARG A 137 8.29 -15.44 10.82
CA ARG A 137 9.29 -16.27 11.53
C ARG A 137 10.72 -16.15 11.00
N PHE A 138 10.92 -15.60 9.79
CA PHE A 138 12.24 -15.47 9.16
C PHE A 138 12.89 -14.11 9.36
N SER A 139 12.18 -13.15 9.98
CA SER A 139 12.62 -11.77 10.18
C SER A 139 14.06 -11.69 10.71
N GLY A 140 14.36 -12.43 11.78
CA GLY A 140 15.71 -12.41 12.39
C GLY A 140 16.84 -12.94 11.51
N LEU A 141 16.58 -13.92 10.64
CA LEU A 141 17.57 -14.45 9.70
C LEU A 141 17.84 -13.43 8.58
N ILE A 142 16.77 -12.81 8.06
CA ILE A 142 16.85 -11.85 6.95
C ILE A 142 17.56 -10.58 7.40
N GLU A 143 17.24 -10.05 8.58
CA GLU A 143 17.95 -8.90 9.16
C GLU A 143 19.47 -9.17 9.23
N LYS A 144 19.88 -10.39 9.64
CA LYS A 144 21.31 -10.77 9.64
C LYS A 144 21.92 -10.72 8.24
N VAL A 145 21.26 -11.30 7.25
CA VAL A 145 21.76 -11.33 5.86
C VAL A 145 21.89 -9.93 5.27
N ILE A 146 20.89 -9.07 5.50
CA ILE A 146 20.91 -7.67 5.05
C ILE A 146 22.04 -6.90 5.73
N LEU A 147 22.19 -7.01 7.05
CA LEU A 147 23.28 -6.35 7.78
C LEU A 147 24.66 -6.86 7.35
N MET A 148 24.84 -8.16 7.14
CA MET A 148 26.09 -8.72 6.62
C MET A 148 26.43 -8.17 5.23
N THR A 149 25.43 -8.02 4.35
CA THR A 149 25.62 -7.43 3.02
C THR A 149 25.96 -5.95 3.12
N PHE A 150 25.25 -5.20 3.97
CA PHE A 150 25.51 -3.79 4.23
C PHE A 150 26.96 -3.56 4.72
N ARG A 151 27.43 -4.38 5.67
CA ARG A 151 28.83 -4.35 6.15
C ARG A 151 29.84 -4.46 5.01
N LYS A 152 29.60 -5.36 4.05
CA LYS A 152 30.47 -5.52 2.87
C LYS A 152 30.43 -4.29 1.94
N THR A 153 29.30 -3.59 1.86
CA THR A 153 29.17 -2.39 1.01
C THR A 153 29.92 -1.17 1.53
N ILE A 154 30.20 -1.09 2.84
CA ILE A 154 30.89 0.06 3.44
C ILE A 154 32.27 0.29 2.82
N LYS A 155 33.03 -0.78 2.53
CA LYS A 155 34.33 -0.66 1.87
C LYS A 155 34.23 0.06 0.53
N LYS A 156 33.17 -0.24 -0.24
CA LYS A 156 32.90 0.43 -1.53
C LYS A 156 32.45 1.87 -1.35
N THR A 157 31.61 2.14 -0.34
CA THR A 157 31.19 3.51 0.00
C THR A 157 32.39 4.39 0.35
N LEU A 158 33.31 3.88 1.17
CA LEU A 158 34.53 4.60 1.56
C LEU A 158 35.48 4.80 0.37
N ALA A 159 35.68 3.77 -0.46
CA ALA A 159 36.51 3.87 -1.65
C ALA A 159 35.99 4.93 -2.64
N GLY A 160 34.68 4.95 -2.92
CA GLY A 160 34.08 5.97 -3.79
C GLY A 160 34.06 7.38 -3.19
N PHE A 161 34.10 7.50 -1.86
CA PHE A 161 34.26 8.79 -1.18
C PHE A 161 35.70 9.29 -1.28
N ASN A 162 36.69 8.42 -1.05
CA ASN A 162 38.11 8.76 -1.21
C ASN A 162 38.44 9.11 -2.66
N GLU A 163 37.90 8.39 -3.65
CA GLU A 163 38.01 8.74 -5.07
C GLU A 163 37.64 10.21 -5.31
N LYS A 164 36.54 10.69 -4.70
CA LYS A 164 36.09 12.08 -4.83
C LYS A 164 36.92 13.08 -4.03
N LEU A 165 37.51 12.66 -2.91
CA LEU A 165 38.46 13.48 -2.16
C LEU A 165 39.76 13.66 -2.95
N GLU A 166 40.28 12.59 -3.54
CA GLU A 166 41.47 12.59 -4.40
C GLU A 166 41.25 13.44 -5.65
N GLU A 167 40.14 13.22 -6.38
CA GLU A 167 39.79 14.00 -7.57
C GLU A 167 39.68 15.51 -7.31
N ARG A 168 39.26 15.91 -6.10
CA ARG A 168 38.95 17.32 -5.80
C ARG A 168 40.08 18.06 -5.06
N PHE A 169 40.82 17.38 -4.20
CA PHE A 169 41.77 18.00 -3.26
C PHE A 169 43.19 17.45 -3.36
N ASP A 170 43.44 16.57 -4.33
CA ASP A 170 44.72 15.99 -4.74
C ASP A 170 45.97 16.42 -3.94
N ARG A 171 46.21 15.76 -2.78
CA ARG A 171 47.45 15.92 -1.99
C ARG A 171 48.56 14.97 -2.44
N HIS A 172 48.30 14.07 -3.40
CA HIS A 172 49.25 13.03 -3.83
C HIS A 172 49.81 13.20 -5.25
N ALA A 173 49.25 14.08 -6.10
CA ALA A 173 49.88 14.44 -7.37
C ALA A 173 51.27 15.10 -7.21
N ASN A 174 51.51 15.83 -6.10
CA ASN A 174 52.80 16.48 -5.85
C ASN A 174 53.94 15.55 -5.40
N GLN A 175 53.67 14.28 -5.07
CA GLN A 175 54.73 13.33 -4.70
C GLN A 175 55.13 12.36 -5.81
N ARG A 176 54.30 12.18 -6.85
CA ARG A 176 54.61 11.25 -7.97
C ARG A 176 55.44 11.88 -9.10
N ASN A 177 55.52 13.21 -9.17
CA ASN A 177 56.31 13.91 -10.20
C ASN A 177 57.82 14.03 -9.89
N LEU A 178 58.34 13.34 -8.86
CA LEU A 178 59.77 13.33 -8.52
C LEU A 178 60.52 12.05 -8.95
N VAL A 179 59.89 11.11 -9.66
CA VAL A 179 60.60 9.93 -10.17
C VAL A 179 60.22 9.63 -11.63
N HIS A 180 61.15 10.06 -12.51
CA HIS A 180 61.34 9.71 -13.93
C HIS A 180 60.41 10.31 -15.00
N PRO A 181 60.95 11.16 -15.91
CA PRO A 181 60.31 11.45 -17.18
C PRO A 181 60.66 10.34 -18.19
N LYS A 182 59.66 9.64 -18.73
CA LYS A 182 59.87 8.83 -19.94
C LYS A 182 59.24 9.49 -21.16
N ARG A 183 60.13 9.62 -22.14
CA ARG A 183 60.06 10.30 -23.43
C ARG A 183 58.85 9.90 -24.28
N SER A 184 58.42 10.89 -25.04
CA SER A 184 57.70 10.80 -26.31
C SER A 184 58.40 9.87 -27.31
N ASN A 185 57.60 9.14 -28.09
CA ASN A 185 57.70 9.08 -29.57
C ASN A 185 56.64 8.11 -30.11
N ALA A 186 55.83 8.57 -31.05
CA ALA A 186 55.90 8.13 -32.46
C ALA A 186 54.57 8.34 -33.18
N GLN A 187 54.69 9.12 -34.25
CA GLN A 187 53.78 9.24 -35.38
C GLN A 187 53.67 7.92 -36.17
N GLU A 188 52.44 7.62 -36.61
CA GLU A 188 52.07 7.27 -37.99
C GLU A 188 52.47 5.88 -38.56
N ARG A 189 51.47 5.04 -38.91
CA ARG A 189 51.02 4.72 -40.29
C ARG A 189 50.05 3.54 -40.36
N ARG A 190 49.12 3.65 -41.31
CA ARG A 190 48.14 2.65 -41.75
C ARG A 190 48.81 1.46 -42.44
N LEU A 191 48.20 0.27 -42.30
CA LEU A 191 47.84 -0.69 -43.36
C LEU A 191 47.00 -1.82 -42.71
N GLU A 192 45.82 -2.09 -43.26
CA GLU A 192 44.98 -3.30 -43.06
C GLU A 192 45.27 -4.28 -44.22
N PRO A 193 44.87 -5.58 -44.22
CA PRO A 193 43.86 -6.22 -43.37
C PRO A 193 44.20 -7.62 -42.80
N GLY A 194 43.41 -8.07 -41.83
CA GLY A 194 43.19 -9.51 -41.59
C GLY A 194 42.86 -9.93 -40.16
N GLY A 195 41.61 -10.40 -39.95
CA GLY A 195 41.33 -11.51 -39.03
C GLY A 195 40.87 -11.21 -37.60
N GLN A 196 39.54 -11.19 -37.43
CA GLN A 196 38.74 -11.72 -36.32
C GLN A 196 38.78 -11.10 -34.89
N SER A 197 37.55 -10.84 -34.43
CA SER A 197 36.98 -11.06 -33.08
C SER A 197 36.83 -9.88 -32.10
N ARG A 198 35.54 -9.49 -31.98
CA ARG A 198 34.73 -9.21 -30.77
C ARG A 198 34.91 -7.89 -29.97
N GLN A 199 33.72 -7.40 -29.58
CA GLN A 199 33.33 -6.52 -28.46
C GLN A 199 33.13 -5.00 -28.70
N LEU A 200 31.86 -4.68 -28.98
CA LEU A 200 30.96 -3.68 -28.34
C LEU A 200 31.56 -2.65 -27.37
N LEU A 201 31.46 -1.35 -27.72
CA LEU A 201 30.86 -0.28 -26.89
C LEU A 201 30.91 1.10 -27.59
N HIS A 202 29.77 1.79 -27.69
CA HIS A 202 29.67 3.26 -27.70
C HIS A 202 28.27 3.61 -27.12
N LEU A 203 28.10 4.30 -25.99
CA LEU A 203 28.31 5.74 -25.71
C LEU A 203 27.62 6.61 -26.78
N ARG A 204 26.51 7.30 -26.47
CA ARG A 204 26.40 8.71 -26.01
C ARG A 204 24.93 9.12 -26.35
N THR A 205 24.27 10.16 -25.81
CA THR A 205 24.70 11.53 -25.52
C THR A 205 23.57 12.28 -24.78
N SER A 206 23.99 13.19 -23.90
CA SER A 206 23.48 14.54 -23.61
C SER A 206 22.10 15.01 -24.11
N ARG A 207 21.38 15.73 -23.22
CA ARG A 207 21.21 17.19 -23.34
C ARG A 207 20.56 17.83 -22.10
N LYS A 208 21.10 19.00 -21.76
CA LYS A 208 20.68 19.98 -20.74
C LYS A 208 19.43 20.74 -21.21
N MET A 209 18.60 21.24 -20.29
CA MET A 209 18.43 22.69 -19.99
C MET A 209 17.29 22.97 -18.98
N LEU A 210 17.58 23.93 -18.09
CA LEU A 210 16.80 24.62 -17.04
C LEU A 210 15.75 25.60 -17.66
N PRO A 211 14.84 26.32 -16.93
CA PRO A 211 15.02 26.89 -15.58
C PRO A 211 13.79 27.06 -14.65
N ALA A 212 14.09 27.71 -13.52
CA ALA A 212 13.41 28.01 -12.25
C ALA A 212 12.06 28.77 -12.24
N LYS A 213 11.24 28.52 -11.18
CA LYS A 213 10.92 29.49 -10.09
C LYS A 213 10.13 28.83 -8.95
N VAL A 214 10.29 29.40 -7.75
CA VAL A 214 10.04 28.84 -6.40
C VAL A 214 8.81 29.48 -5.71
N ARG A 215 8.25 28.76 -4.72
CA ARG A 215 7.30 29.12 -3.62
C ARG A 215 5.79 29.05 -3.97
N LEU A 216 4.88 28.49 -3.17
CA LEU A 216 4.79 28.24 -1.71
C LEU A 216 4.09 26.91 -1.37
N ILE A 217 4.37 26.37 -0.17
CA ILE A 217 3.63 25.29 0.50
C ILE A 217 2.28 25.84 1.02
N PRO A 218 1.20 25.05 1.07
CA PRO A 218 0.67 24.71 2.39
C PRO A 218 0.09 23.28 2.54
N ARG A 219 0.14 22.80 3.79
CA ARG A 219 -0.85 22.00 4.52
C ARG A 219 -1.68 20.95 3.77
N ALA A 220 -1.58 19.72 4.28
CA ALA A 220 -2.64 18.71 4.40
C ALA A 220 -3.93 19.01 3.61
N PHE A 221 -3.97 18.56 2.35
CA PHE A 221 -5.21 18.55 1.59
C PHE A 221 -5.81 17.15 1.59
N ARG A 222 -6.99 17.06 2.24
CA ARG A 222 -8.03 16.07 1.96
C ARG A 222 -8.02 15.77 0.46
N ARG A 223 -7.81 14.50 0.07
CA ARG A 223 -8.01 14.07 -1.31
C ARG A 223 -9.52 14.06 -1.61
N SER A 224 -10.05 15.24 -1.90
CA SER A 224 -11.18 15.40 -2.80
C SER A 224 -10.75 14.79 -4.13
N ALA A 225 -11.22 13.58 -4.42
CA ALA A 225 -11.08 12.97 -5.73
C ALA A 225 -11.98 13.74 -6.72
N HIS A 226 -11.50 14.89 -7.21
CA HIS A 226 -11.95 15.40 -8.48
C HIS A 226 -11.20 14.63 -9.57
N SER A 227 -11.94 13.71 -10.17
CA SER A 227 -11.59 12.99 -11.38
C SER A 227 -11.44 13.96 -12.54
N SER A 228 -10.20 14.23 -12.94
CA SER A 228 -9.88 14.63 -14.32
C SER A 228 -8.48 14.14 -14.70
N ALA A 229 -8.18 12.87 -14.40
CA ALA A 229 -7.10 12.19 -15.09
C ALA A 229 -7.65 11.72 -16.43
N GLN A 230 -7.12 12.28 -17.52
CA GLN A 230 -7.35 11.85 -18.90
C GLN A 230 -7.44 10.32 -18.99
N THR A 231 -8.66 9.81 -19.14
CA THR A 231 -8.92 8.42 -19.49
C THR A 231 -8.41 8.21 -20.91
N LYS A 232 -7.18 7.68 -21.06
CA LYS A 232 -6.90 6.81 -22.20
C LYS A 232 -8.08 5.84 -22.29
N ASN A 233 -8.68 5.66 -23.47
CA ASN A 233 -9.80 4.74 -23.71
C ASN A 233 -9.43 3.33 -23.24
N LEU A 234 -9.62 3.07 -21.94
CA LEU A 234 -9.42 1.78 -21.31
C LEU A 234 -10.75 1.06 -21.43
N ASP A 235 -10.69 -0.17 -21.94
CA ASP A 235 -11.80 -1.10 -21.97
C ASP A 235 -12.60 -1.06 -20.64
N PRO A 236 -13.94 -0.86 -20.67
CA PRO A 236 -14.78 -0.78 -19.47
C PRO A 236 -14.56 -1.94 -18.50
N LEU A 237 -14.37 -3.16 -19.03
CA LEU A 237 -14.14 -4.34 -18.18
C LEU A 237 -12.76 -4.29 -17.52
N HIS A 238 -11.74 -3.83 -18.23
CA HIS A 238 -10.41 -3.59 -17.66
C HIS A 238 -10.46 -2.59 -16.50
N HIS A 239 -11.24 -1.52 -16.64
CA HIS A 239 -11.47 -0.55 -15.54
C HIS A 239 -12.08 -1.25 -14.31
N CYS A 240 -13.16 -2.01 -14.51
CA CYS A 240 -13.82 -2.76 -13.43
C CYS A 240 -12.84 -3.70 -12.72
N ARG A 241 -12.03 -4.43 -13.49
CA ARG A 241 -11.01 -5.34 -12.95
C ARG A 241 -9.99 -4.60 -12.06
N GLN A 242 -9.47 -3.46 -12.50
CA GLN A 242 -8.51 -2.68 -11.70
C GLN A 242 -9.15 -2.15 -10.41
N LEU A 243 -10.39 -1.70 -10.50
CA LEU A 243 -11.14 -1.14 -9.38
C LEU A 243 -11.40 -2.20 -8.30
N VAL A 244 -11.88 -3.39 -8.70
CA VAL A 244 -12.08 -4.53 -7.79
C VAL A 244 -10.75 -5.03 -7.23
N HIS A 245 -9.70 -5.15 -8.04
CA HIS A 245 -8.37 -5.57 -7.56
C HIS A 245 -7.83 -4.65 -6.45
N ARG A 246 -8.07 -3.34 -6.56
CA ARG A 246 -7.54 -2.35 -5.62
C ARG A 246 -8.34 -2.25 -4.32
N HIS A 247 -9.65 -2.41 -4.39
CA HIS A 247 -10.56 -2.11 -3.27
C HIS A 247 -11.26 -3.35 -2.69
N ASP A 248 -11.31 -4.46 -3.43
CA ASP A 248 -11.90 -5.71 -2.99
C ASP A 248 -11.07 -6.92 -3.46
N TYR A 249 -9.88 -7.04 -2.86
CA TYR A 249 -8.88 -8.02 -3.28
C TYR A 249 -9.33 -9.47 -3.06
N GLU A 250 -10.05 -9.78 -1.98
CA GLU A 250 -10.54 -11.14 -1.72
C GLU A 250 -11.60 -11.60 -2.73
N HIS A 251 -12.54 -10.73 -3.12
CA HIS A 251 -13.47 -11.07 -4.20
C HIS A 251 -12.73 -11.17 -5.53
N PHE A 252 -11.78 -10.27 -5.82
CA PHE A 252 -10.94 -10.38 -7.01
C PHE A 252 -10.26 -11.75 -7.12
N LEU A 253 -9.64 -12.22 -6.04
CA LEU A 253 -9.01 -13.54 -5.97
C LEU A 253 -10.00 -14.68 -6.19
N THR A 254 -11.18 -14.60 -5.58
CA THR A 254 -12.23 -15.63 -5.71
C THR A 254 -12.70 -15.74 -7.16
N ILE A 255 -12.88 -14.61 -7.85
CA ILE A 255 -13.26 -14.59 -9.27
C ILE A 255 -12.20 -15.24 -10.16
N GLN A 256 -10.90 -15.10 -9.83
CA GLN A 256 -9.84 -15.74 -10.62
C GLN A 256 -9.92 -17.29 -10.59
N LEU A 257 -10.63 -17.88 -9.62
CA LEU A 257 -10.80 -19.33 -9.51
C LEU A 257 -11.92 -19.87 -10.41
N ILE A 258 -12.83 -19.01 -10.84
CA ILE A 258 -13.89 -19.36 -11.79
C ILE A 258 -13.24 -19.62 -13.15
N LYS A 259 -13.76 -20.56 -13.94
CA LYS A 259 -13.18 -20.87 -15.27
C LYS A 259 -13.79 -20.00 -16.37
N ASP A 260 -15.11 -19.94 -16.38
CA ASP A 260 -15.91 -19.21 -17.36
C ASP A 260 -15.59 -17.70 -17.37
N ASN A 261 -15.33 -17.15 -18.55
CA ASN A 261 -14.96 -15.75 -18.73
C ASN A 261 -16.18 -14.80 -18.78
N GLU A 262 -17.34 -15.28 -19.20
CA GLU A 262 -18.58 -14.48 -19.22
C GLU A 262 -19.03 -14.24 -17.77
N ILE A 263 -19.08 -15.31 -16.96
CA ILE A 263 -19.40 -15.23 -15.54
C ILE A 263 -18.40 -14.32 -14.80
N LYS A 264 -17.09 -14.43 -15.08
CA LYS A 264 -16.10 -13.52 -14.50
C LYS A 264 -16.40 -12.06 -14.82
N SER A 265 -16.79 -11.77 -16.05
CA SER A 265 -17.04 -10.41 -16.51
C SER A 265 -18.29 -9.82 -15.87
N ALA A 266 -19.35 -10.63 -15.72
CA ALA A 266 -20.55 -10.28 -14.97
C ALA A 266 -20.23 -9.97 -13.49
N LEU A 267 -19.53 -10.89 -12.81
CA LEU A 267 -19.16 -10.72 -11.39
C LEU A 267 -18.27 -9.50 -11.15
N LEU A 268 -17.30 -9.25 -12.04
CA LEU A 268 -16.44 -8.06 -11.96
C LEU A 268 -17.24 -6.78 -12.12
N SER A 269 -18.27 -6.78 -12.97
CA SER A 269 -19.14 -5.61 -13.21
C SER A 269 -20.05 -5.31 -12.02
N ILE A 270 -20.59 -6.35 -11.38
CA ILE A 270 -21.38 -6.21 -10.14
C ILE A 270 -20.52 -5.72 -8.98
N LEU A 271 -19.32 -6.30 -8.82
CA LEU A 271 -18.41 -5.91 -7.74
C LEU A 271 -17.82 -4.51 -7.93
N SER A 272 -17.54 -4.10 -9.18
CA SER A 272 -17.07 -2.74 -9.44
C SER A 272 -18.13 -1.71 -9.09
N LEU A 273 -19.41 -1.98 -9.37
CA LEU A 273 -20.52 -1.15 -8.91
C LEU A 273 -20.53 -1.04 -7.38
N ASN A 274 -20.48 -2.19 -6.68
CA ASN A 274 -20.46 -2.19 -5.22
C ASN A 274 -19.29 -1.36 -4.64
N VAL A 275 -18.11 -1.46 -5.24
CA VAL A 275 -16.95 -0.65 -4.87
C VAL A 275 -17.18 0.83 -5.17
N GLU A 276 -17.65 1.20 -6.36
CA GLU A 276 -17.88 2.60 -6.72
C GLU A 276 -18.88 3.28 -5.79
N ILE A 277 -20.00 2.61 -5.49
CA ILE A 277 -21.00 3.11 -4.55
C ILE A 277 -20.41 3.21 -3.13
N SER A 278 -19.57 2.26 -2.70
CA SER A 278 -18.89 2.31 -1.39
C SER A 278 -17.94 3.50 -1.22
N LEU A 279 -17.32 3.96 -2.31
CA LEU A 279 -16.36 5.06 -2.28
C LEU A 279 -17.03 6.43 -2.22
N ILE A 280 -18.35 6.52 -2.42
CA ILE A 280 -19.09 7.78 -2.43
C ILE A 280 -18.94 8.51 -1.09
N ARG A 281 -19.09 7.81 0.05
CA ARG A 281 -18.94 8.40 1.39
C ARG A 281 -17.62 9.16 1.53
N ALA A 282 -16.51 8.56 1.10
CA ALA A 282 -15.18 9.14 1.22
C ALA A 282 -14.91 10.31 0.25
N LYS A 283 -15.72 10.46 -0.82
CA LYS A 283 -15.59 11.55 -1.80
C LYS A 283 -16.34 12.81 -1.40
N ILE A 284 -17.35 12.69 -0.54
CA ILE A 284 -18.20 13.80 -0.12
C ILE A 284 -17.44 14.69 0.86
N ARG A 285 -17.55 16.00 0.70
CA ARG A 285 -17.01 16.95 1.69
C ARG A 285 -17.94 16.97 2.90
N PRO A 286 -17.41 17.10 4.13
CA PRO A 286 -18.24 17.36 5.29
C PRO A 286 -19.14 18.58 5.01
N ASN A 287 -20.44 18.42 5.22
CA ASN A 287 -21.51 19.41 5.02
C ASN A 287 -22.05 19.63 3.59
N SER A 288 -21.69 18.81 2.59
CA SER A 288 -22.35 18.81 1.26
C SER A 288 -23.22 17.56 1.03
N GLY A 289 -24.09 17.24 2.00
CA GLY A 289 -24.89 16.00 1.99
C GLY A 289 -25.75 15.78 0.73
N VAL A 290 -26.13 16.87 0.05
CA VAL A 290 -26.87 16.83 -1.22
C VAL A 290 -26.07 16.16 -2.34
N ASP A 291 -24.75 16.34 -2.38
CA ASP A 291 -23.90 15.77 -3.44
C ASP A 291 -23.92 14.24 -3.39
N GLY A 292 -23.82 13.67 -2.19
CA GLY A 292 -23.84 12.22 -2.00
C GLY A 292 -25.17 11.58 -2.36
N ILE A 293 -26.27 12.24 -1.97
CA ILE A 293 -27.62 11.80 -2.31
C ILE A 293 -27.82 11.83 -3.84
N ASN A 294 -27.35 12.89 -4.52
CA ASN A 294 -27.44 13.00 -5.97
C ASN A 294 -26.61 11.93 -6.70
N GLN A 295 -25.42 11.60 -6.18
CA GLN A 295 -24.59 10.52 -6.73
C GLN A 295 -25.23 9.14 -6.56
N LEU A 296 -25.81 8.86 -5.39
CA LEU A 296 -26.54 7.61 -5.15
C LEU A 296 -27.80 7.51 -6.02
N LYS A 297 -28.52 8.64 -6.20
CA LYS A 297 -29.66 8.74 -7.12
C LYS A 297 -29.24 8.45 -8.55
N PHE A 298 -28.12 9.03 -9.01
CA PHE A 298 -27.56 8.74 -10.34
C PHE A 298 -27.36 7.24 -10.56
N TRP A 299 -26.80 6.51 -9.58
CA TRP A 299 -26.65 5.06 -9.69
C TRP A 299 -28.01 4.34 -9.75
N LYS A 300 -28.98 4.74 -8.92
CA LYS A 300 -30.33 4.17 -8.92
C LYS A 300 -31.00 4.33 -10.29
N ASP A 301 -31.03 5.55 -10.81
CA ASP A 301 -31.66 5.87 -12.10
C ASP A 301 -30.93 5.13 -13.25
N SER A 302 -29.60 5.04 -13.18
CA SER A 302 -28.81 4.27 -14.16
C SER A 302 -29.20 2.78 -14.22
N MET A 303 -29.45 2.15 -13.07
CA MET A 303 -29.83 0.74 -13.00
C MET A 303 -31.24 0.50 -13.56
N LYS A 304 -32.17 1.43 -13.35
CA LYS A 304 -33.50 1.37 -13.95
C LYS A 304 -33.48 1.54 -15.47
N ILE A 305 -32.61 2.41 -15.99
CA ILE A 305 -32.37 2.54 -17.44
C ILE A 305 -31.84 1.21 -17.99
N LEU A 306 -30.86 0.58 -17.32
CA LEU A 306 -30.33 -0.72 -17.76
C LEU A 306 -31.37 -1.86 -17.69
N ALA A 307 -32.30 -1.79 -16.73
CA ALA A 307 -33.41 -2.74 -16.62
C ALA A 307 -34.56 -2.46 -17.61
N GLY A 308 -34.50 -1.37 -18.38
CA GLY A 308 -35.53 -0.99 -19.34
C GLY A 308 -36.79 -0.37 -18.72
N LEU A 309 -36.77 0.00 -17.44
CA LEU A 309 -37.91 0.62 -16.74
C LEU A 309 -38.01 2.13 -16.97
N GLU A 310 -36.90 2.79 -17.28
CA GLU A 310 -36.84 4.22 -17.58
C GLU A 310 -36.21 4.45 -18.97
N LYS A 311 -36.79 5.38 -19.74
CA LYS A 311 -36.27 5.76 -21.05
C LYS A 311 -35.16 6.81 -20.88
N GLY A 312 -34.01 6.59 -21.48
CA GLY A 312 -32.91 7.55 -21.47
C GLY A 312 -31.60 6.99 -22.04
N PRO A 313 -30.62 7.85 -22.32
CA PRO A 313 -29.31 7.39 -22.79
C PRO A 313 -28.56 6.70 -21.65
N VAL A 314 -27.99 5.52 -21.93
CA VAL A 314 -27.14 4.81 -20.96
C VAL A 314 -25.90 5.64 -20.64
N PRO A 315 -25.64 5.99 -19.37
CA PRO A 315 -24.48 6.79 -18.98
C PRO A 315 -23.13 6.22 -19.45
N ARG A 316 -22.17 7.10 -19.68
CA ARG A 316 -20.82 6.74 -20.18
C ARG A 316 -19.88 6.19 -19.10
N GLN A 317 -20.34 6.04 -17.86
CA GLN A 317 -19.53 5.50 -16.77
C GLN A 317 -19.04 4.08 -17.12
N PRO A 318 -17.74 3.76 -16.99
CA PRO A 318 -17.19 2.46 -17.39
C PRO A 318 -17.90 1.27 -16.73
N THR A 319 -18.21 1.38 -15.44
CA THR A 319 -18.93 0.33 -14.70
C THR A 319 -20.34 0.10 -15.22
N ILE A 320 -21.06 1.16 -15.60
CA ILE A 320 -22.40 1.05 -16.21
C ILE A 320 -22.30 0.38 -17.59
N LYS A 321 -21.30 0.74 -18.39
CA LYS A 321 -21.06 0.10 -19.69
C LYS A 321 -20.67 -1.38 -19.56
N ALA A 322 -19.87 -1.73 -18.56
CA ALA A 322 -19.53 -3.12 -18.28
C ALA A 322 -20.74 -3.93 -17.80
N LEU A 323 -21.59 -3.35 -16.95
CA LEU A 323 -22.85 -3.98 -16.53
C LEU A 323 -23.78 -4.21 -17.74
N GLN A 324 -23.96 -3.20 -18.59
CA GLN A 324 -24.76 -3.32 -19.81
C GLN A 324 -24.30 -4.46 -20.71
N ALA A 325 -22.98 -4.63 -20.86
CA ALA A 325 -22.40 -5.62 -21.77
C ALA A 325 -22.38 -7.04 -21.19
N ASN A 326 -22.24 -7.19 -19.86
CA ASN A 326 -21.91 -8.47 -19.25
C ASN A 326 -22.97 -9.00 -18.27
N CYS A 327 -23.99 -8.22 -17.91
CA CYS A 327 -25.00 -8.62 -16.94
C CYS A 327 -26.40 -8.26 -17.40
N LYS A 328 -27.28 -9.28 -17.54
CA LYS A 328 -28.71 -9.07 -17.76
C LYS A 328 -29.37 -8.72 -16.44
N ILE A 329 -29.88 -7.49 -16.32
CA ILE A 329 -30.57 -6.99 -15.15
C ILE A 329 -32.07 -7.26 -15.32
N ASP A 330 -32.56 -8.30 -14.65
CA ASP A 330 -33.99 -8.54 -14.47
C ASP A 330 -34.54 -7.79 -13.25
N GLN A 331 -35.85 -7.92 -13.00
CA GLN A 331 -36.51 -7.26 -11.88
C GLN A 331 -35.95 -7.69 -10.52
N THR A 332 -35.57 -8.97 -10.36
CA THR A 332 -35.00 -9.50 -9.12
C THR A 332 -33.63 -8.88 -8.84
N LYS A 333 -32.73 -8.88 -9.83
CA LYS A 333 -31.42 -8.25 -9.71
C LYS A 333 -31.53 -6.75 -9.51
N LEU A 334 -32.47 -6.08 -10.18
CA LEU A 334 -32.70 -4.66 -9.97
C LEU A 334 -33.02 -4.34 -8.51
N ILE A 335 -33.93 -5.10 -7.88
CA ILE A 335 -34.26 -4.93 -6.45
C ILE A 335 -33.01 -5.08 -5.58
N LEU A 336 -32.21 -6.14 -5.81
CA LEU A 336 -30.98 -6.37 -5.04
C LEU A 336 -29.94 -5.27 -5.25
N LEU A 337 -29.84 -4.72 -6.46
CA LEU A 337 -28.94 -3.62 -6.78
C LEU A 337 -29.41 -2.30 -6.12
N GLU A 338 -30.71 -2.02 -6.14
CA GLU A 338 -31.29 -0.87 -5.44
C GLU A 338 -31.08 -0.96 -3.93
N ASN A 339 -31.17 -2.16 -3.34
CA ASN A 339 -30.86 -2.38 -1.93
C ASN A 339 -29.43 -1.93 -1.56
N LEU A 340 -28.44 -2.15 -2.43
CA LEU A 340 -27.05 -1.69 -2.21
C LEU A 340 -26.94 -0.17 -2.12
N VAL A 341 -27.77 0.55 -2.88
CA VAL A 341 -27.83 2.02 -2.88
C VAL A 341 -28.59 2.50 -1.64
N THR A 342 -29.76 1.93 -1.37
CA THR A 342 -30.59 2.28 -0.21
C THR A 342 -29.83 2.08 1.10
N ALA A 343 -29.14 0.95 1.26
CA ALA A 343 -28.33 0.69 2.45
C ALA A 343 -27.28 1.80 2.65
N ARG A 344 -26.52 2.17 1.60
CA ARG A 344 -25.49 3.21 1.72
C ARG A 344 -26.06 4.61 1.95
N GLN A 345 -27.25 4.88 1.44
CA GLN A 345 -27.97 6.12 1.71
C GLN A 345 -28.31 6.26 3.20
N GLN A 346 -28.71 5.16 3.87
CA GLN A 346 -28.99 5.16 5.32
C GLN A 346 -27.78 5.57 6.15
N THR A 347 -26.57 5.21 5.72
CA THR A 347 -25.31 5.46 6.45
C THR A 347 -24.58 6.74 6.03
N LEU A 348 -25.05 7.47 5.02
CA LEU A 348 -24.33 8.63 4.44
C LEU A 348 -24.11 9.77 5.46
N GLY A 349 -24.94 9.84 6.50
CA GLY A 349 -24.87 10.84 7.56
C GLY A 349 -24.09 10.43 8.80
N ASP A 350 -23.37 9.30 8.76
CA ASP A 350 -22.50 8.85 9.86
C ASP A 350 -23.20 8.71 11.22
N ARG A 351 -24.50 8.42 11.18
CA ARG A 351 -25.32 8.22 12.38
C ARG A 351 -25.06 6.82 12.96
N PRO A 352 -25.00 6.69 14.30
CA PRO A 352 -24.94 5.38 14.93
C PRO A 352 -26.21 4.57 14.64
N PHE A 353 -26.07 3.25 14.63
CA PHE A 353 -27.22 2.35 14.57
C PHE A 353 -28.04 2.46 15.86
N LYS A 354 -29.36 2.44 15.73
CA LYS A 354 -30.28 2.53 16.88
C LYS A 354 -30.08 1.37 17.85
N ASP A 355 -29.88 0.18 17.30
CA ASP A 355 -29.78 -1.07 18.03
C ASP A 355 -29.05 -2.13 17.18
N MET A 356 -28.80 -3.29 17.76
CA MET A 356 -28.19 -4.41 17.04
C MET A 356 -29.08 -4.89 15.87
N THR A 357 -30.41 -4.87 16.03
CA THR A 357 -31.36 -5.30 15.00
C THR A 357 -31.27 -4.45 13.74
N SER A 358 -31.20 -3.12 13.87
CA SER A 358 -31.04 -2.20 12.73
C SER A 358 -29.69 -2.38 12.02
N LEU A 359 -28.62 -2.71 12.76
CA LEU A 359 -27.34 -3.11 12.15
C LEU A 359 -27.50 -4.40 11.34
N GLU A 360 -28.21 -5.40 11.86
CA GLU A 360 -28.46 -6.66 11.14
C GLU A 360 -29.30 -6.45 9.88
N GLU A 361 -30.38 -5.68 9.96
CA GLU A 361 -31.24 -5.35 8.81
C GLU A 361 -30.47 -4.61 7.72
N HIS A 362 -29.69 -3.59 8.11
CA HIS A 362 -28.80 -2.89 7.19
C HIS A 362 -27.78 -3.84 6.53
N SER A 363 -27.23 -4.76 7.33
CA SER A 363 -26.27 -5.75 6.84
C SER A 363 -26.88 -6.76 5.87
N LYS A 364 -28.14 -7.15 6.06
CA LYS A 364 -28.90 -7.98 5.11
C LYS A 364 -29.14 -7.20 3.82
N LEU A 365 -29.64 -5.97 3.92
CA LEU A 365 -29.90 -5.11 2.76
C LEU A 365 -28.65 -4.90 1.90
N LEU A 366 -27.49 -4.75 2.53
CA LEU A 366 -26.22 -4.54 1.83
C LEU A 366 -25.54 -5.85 1.41
N ASN A 367 -25.10 -6.64 2.38
CA ASN A 367 -24.19 -7.76 2.13
C ASN A 367 -24.92 -9.00 1.62
N SER A 368 -26.14 -9.28 2.11
CA SER A 368 -26.92 -10.41 1.60
C SER A 368 -27.34 -10.17 0.16
N SER A 369 -27.82 -8.96 -0.18
CA SER A 369 -28.17 -8.62 -1.56
C SER A 369 -26.97 -8.72 -2.51
N LEU A 370 -25.77 -8.29 -2.08
CA LEU A 370 -24.55 -8.50 -2.87
C LEU A 370 -24.25 -9.99 -3.09
N ILE A 371 -24.29 -10.81 -2.04
CA ILE A 371 -24.02 -12.24 -2.14
C ILE A 371 -25.04 -12.93 -3.07
N GLN A 372 -26.32 -12.56 -2.98
CA GLN A 372 -27.37 -13.08 -3.84
C GLN A 372 -27.14 -12.70 -5.31
N LEU A 373 -26.74 -11.46 -5.60
CA LEU A 373 -26.35 -11.02 -6.94
C LEU A 373 -25.17 -11.81 -7.51
N LEU A 374 -24.14 -12.06 -6.69
CA LEU A 374 -23.00 -12.87 -7.14
C LEU A 374 -23.43 -14.32 -7.39
N ALA A 375 -24.32 -14.86 -6.55
CA ALA A 375 -24.78 -16.22 -6.68
C ALA A 375 -25.77 -16.42 -7.84
N SER A 376 -26.48 -15.39 -8.29
CA SER A 376 -27.33 -15.46 -9.49
C SER A 376 -26.54 -15.58 -10.78
N GLU A 377 -25.28 -15.14 -10.79
CA GLU A 377 -24.37 -15.36 -11.94
C GLU A 377 -23.70 -16.75 -11.92
N LEU A 378 -23.89 -17.53 -10.85
CA LEU A 378 -23.20 -18.81 -10.61
C LEU A 378 -24.11 -20.03 -10.82
N GLY A 379 -24.53 -20.27 -12.06
CA GLY A 379 -25.30 -21.45 -12.46
C GLY A 379 -26.77 -21.42 -12.05
N SER A 380 -27.51 -22.48 -12.41
CA SER A 380 -28.99 -22.52 -12.35
C SER A 380 -29.57 -22.51 -10.94
N ASP A 381 -30.78 -21.95 -10.82
CA ASP A 381 -31.50 -21.74 -9.56
C ASP A 381 -32.10 -23.04 -9.02
N SER A 382 -31.36 -23.68 -8.13
CA SER A 382 -31.92 -24.67 -7.20
C SER A 382 -31.85 -24.09 -5.79
N ASN A 383 -33.03 -23.80 -5.24
CA ASN A 383 -33.28 -23.36 -3.86
C ASN A 383 -32.88 -21.91 -3.50
N SER A 384 -33.66 -20.94 -4.02
CA SER A 384 -33.49 -19.50 -3.74
C SER A 384 -33.64 -19.14 -2.24
N GLU A 385 -34.53 -19.83 -1.51
CA GLU A 385 -34.80 -19.52 -0.10
C GLU A 385 -33.66 -19.94 0.83
N ALA A 386 -33.14 -21.16 0.67
CA ALA A 386 -31.97 -21.60 1.45
C ALA A 386 -30.75 -20.71 1.16
N LEU A 387 -30.56 -20.32 -0.10
CA LEU A 387 -29.51 -19.39 -0.50
C LEU A 387 -29.63 -18.04 0.18
N LYS A 388 -30.83 -17.46 0.17
CA LYS A 388 -31.12 -16.19 0.85
C LYS A 388 -30.88 -16.30 2.36
N ASN A 389 -31.34 -17.38 3.01
CA ASN A 389 -31.13 -17.60 4.44
C ASN A 389 -29.64 -17.68 4.81
N VAL A 390 -28.83 -18.40 4.03
CA VAL A 390 -27.38 -18.47 4.22
C VAL A 390 -26.71 -17.12 3.92
N ALA A 391 -27.16 -16.41 2.88
CA ALA A 391 -26.67 -15.09 2.52
C ALA A 391 -26.98 -14.04 3.60
N ASP A 392 -28.13 -14.10 4.24
CA ASP A 392 -28.51 -13.22 5.35
C ASP A 392 -27.60 -13.43 6.56
N LYS A 393 -27.33 -14.69 6.93
CA LYS A 393 -26.43 -15.03 8.05
C LYS A 393 -24.99 -14.58 7.80
N ILE A 394 -24.46 -14.80 6.60
CA ILE A 394 -23.13 -14.28 6.22
C ILE A 394 -23.15 -12.76 6.12
N GLY A 395 -24.22 -12.19 5.60
CA GLY A 395 -24.39 -10.75 5.44
C GLY A 395 -24.34 -10.01 6.77
N VAL A 396 -25.07 -10.50 7.77
CA VAL A 396 -25.01 -10.03 9.17
C VAL A 396 -23.59 -10.15 9.72
N SER A 397 -22.98 -11.33 9.63
CA SER A 397 -21.63 -11.55 10.15
C SER A 397 -20.59 -10.63 9.50
N LEU A 398 -20.69 -10.42 8.19
CA LEU A 398 -19.81 -9.50 7.45
C LEU A 398 -20.06 -8.04 7.84
N GLY A 399 -21.31 -7.63 8.03
CA GLY A 399 -21.65 -6.26 8.42
C GLY A 399 -21.13 -5.90 9.79
N VAL A 400 -21.35 -6.77 10.79
CA VAL A 400 -20.81 -6.61 12.15
C VAL A 400 -19.29 -6.59 12.14
N THR A 401 -18.66 -7.49 11.38
CA THR A 401 -17.21 -7.51 11.20
C THR A 401 -16.69 -6.24 10.54
N THR A 402 -17.39 -5.73 9.54
CA THR A 402 -17.03 -4.51 8.82
C THR A 402 -17.15 -3.30 9.74
N LEU A 403 -18.16 -3.25 10.60
CA LEU A 403 -18.28 -2.21 11.64
C LEU A 403 -17.11 -2.25 12.62
N MET A 404 -16.75 -3.43 13.14
CA MET A 404 -15.57 -3.60 13.99
C MET A 404 -14.29 -3.11 13.31
N ARG A 405 -14.10 -3.45 12.02
CA ARG A 405 -12.95 -2.97 11.22
C ARG A 405 -13.00 -1.46 10.96
N ALA A 406 -14.17 -0.90 10.67
CA ALA A 406 -14.34 0.50 10.35
C ALA A 406 -14.24 1.43 11.57
N THR A 407 -14.44 0.89 12.78
CA THR A 407 -14.43 1.67 14.03
C THR A 407 -13.17 2.52 14.16
N LEU A 408 -11.97 1.94 14.05
CA LEU A 408 -10.73 2.71 14.25
C LEU A 408 -10.53 3.83 13.19
N PRO A 409 -10.69 3.60 11.88
CA PRO A 409 -10.69 4.67 10.89
C PRO A 409 -11.73 5.77 11.16
N LEU A 410 -12.97 5.41 11.51
CA LEU A 410 -14.05 6.36 11.77
C LEU A 410 -13.80 7.20 13.02
N LEU A 411 -13.24 6.59 14.07
CA LEU A 411 -12.83 7.33 15.26
C LEU A 411 -11.81 8.42 14.93
N LYS A 412 -10.91 8.22 13.98
CA LYS A 412 -9.97 9.29 13.56
C LYS A 412 -10.66 10.47 12.86
N GLU A 413 -11.86 10.24 12.31
CA GLU A 413 -12.71 11.26 11.69
C GLU A 413 -13.68 11.89 12.72
N GLY A 414 -13.67 11.46 13.98
CA GLY A 414 -14.63 11.91 14.99
C GLY A 414 -16.00 11.23 14.90
N VAL A 415 -16.09 10.10 14.21
CA VAL A 415 -17.34 9.38 13.94
C VAL A 415 -17.41 8.09 14.77
N VAL A 416 -18.57 7.86 15.41
CA VAL A 416 -18.88 6.64 16.17
C VAL A 416 -20.17 6.04 15.62
N MET A 417 -20.07 4.91 14.93
CA MET A 417 -21.22 4.21 14.31
C MET A 417 -21.67 2.95 15.09
N LEU A 418 -21.25 2.77 16.34
CA LEU A 418 -21.59 1.59 17.13
C LEU A 418 -23.08 1.57 17.52
N PRO A 419 -23.69 0.39 17.74
CA PRO A 419 -25.08 0.29 18.19
C PRO A 419 -25.31 1.00 19.54
N GLN A 420 -26.37 1.82 19.63
CA GLN A 420 -26.65 2.62 20.83
C GLN A 420 -27.06 1.76 22.03
N ASP A 421 -27.83 0.70 21.81
CA ASP A 421 -28.20 -0.29 22.82
C ASP A 421 -26.96 -0.91 23.50
N LEU A 422 -25.97 -1.33 22.72
CA LEU A 422 -24.72 -1.87 23.24
C LEU A 422 -23.88 -0.81 23.97
N LEU A 423 -23.85 0.42 23.47
CA LEU A 423 -23.19 1.52 24.19
C LEU A 423 -23.84 1.75 25.56
N GLN A 424 -25.18 1.72 25.63
CA GLN A 424 -25.93 1.89 26.86
C GLN A 424 -25.69 0.74 27.85
N ILE A 425 -25.77 -0.52 27.37
CA ILE A 425 -25.54 -1.74 28.19
C ILE A 425 -24.17 -1.68 28.87
N HIS A 426 -23.13 -1.22 28.16
CA HIS A 426 -21.76 -1.14 28.68
C HIS A 426 -21.42 0.22 29.33
N GLY A 427 -22.38 1.14 29.50
CA GLY A 427 -22.16 2.44 30.13
C GLY A 427 -21.17 3.35 29.36
N LEU A 428 -21.12 3.19 28.04
CA LEU A 428 -20.27 3.93 27.12
C LEU A 428 -21.04 5.07 26.47
N THR A 429 -20.35 6.18 26.23
CA THR A 429 -20.83 7.27 25.38
C THR A 429 -19.89 7.40 24.18
N PRO A 430 -20.33 7.99 23.05
CA PRO A 430 -19.46 8.23 21.90
C PRO A 430 -18.15 8.95 22.26
N ASP A 431 -18.21 9.95 23.15
CA ASP A 431 -17.02 10.66 23.67
C ASP A 431 -16.07 9.72 24.44
N ARG A 432 -16.60 8.83 25.28
CA ARG A 432 -15.79 7.87 26.02
C ARG A 432 -15.08 6.90 25.08
N VAL A 433 -15.77 6.42 24.05
CA VAL A 433 -15.16 5.55 23.02
C VAL A 433 -14.08 6.30 22.25
N TYR A 434 -14.35 7.54 21.82
CA TYR A 434 -13.41 8.38 21.09
C TYR A 434 -12.13 8.67 21.89
N ASN A 435 -12.27 9.03 23.16
CA ASN A 435 -11.16 9.34 24.05
C ASN A 435 -10.52 8.09 24.70
N ASN A 436 -10.96 6.88 24.31
CA ASN A 436 -10.54 5.61 24.91
C ASN A 436 -10.66 5.58 26.45
N LYS A 437 -11.72 6.20 26.98
CA LYS A 437 -12.08 6.17 28.40
C LYS A 437 -12.89 4.90 28.68
N ASN A 438 -12.51 4.15 29.71
CA ASN A 438 -13.08 2.85 30.09
C ASN A 438 -12.87 1.73 29.04
N PRO A 439 -11.61 1.30 28.83
CA PRO A 439 -11.26 0.31 27.81
C PRO A 439 -11.86 -1.07 28.07
N GLU A 440 -12.11 -1.44 29.33
CA GLU A 440 -12.72 -2.74 29.67
C GLU A 440 -14.20 -2.82 29.25
N ALA A 441 -14.97 -1.75 29.45
CA ALA A 441 -16.34 -1.67 28.95
C ALA A 441 -16.36 -1.70 27.41
N PHE A 442 -15.44 -1.01 26.76
CA PHE A 442 -15.34 -1.05 25.29
C PHE A 442 -14.98 -2.44 24.78
N LYS A 443 -14.08 -3.14 25.46
CA LYS A 443 -13.73 -4.53 25.18
C LYS A 443 -14.92 -5.48 25.36
N ALA A 444 -15.75 -5.27 26.39
CA ALA A 444 -16.98 -6.03 26.60
C ALA A 444 -17.99 -5.82 25.46
N LEU A 445 -18.19 -4.57 25.01
CA LEU A 445 -19.00 -4.27 23.82
C LEU A 445 -18.48 -5.01 22.56
N VAL A 446 -17.15 -5.02 22.36
CA VAL A 446 -16.54 -5.73 21.22
C VAL A 446 -16.73 -7.25 21.33
N LYS A 447 -16.79 -7.83 22.54
CA LYS A 447 -17.11 -9.25 22.73
C LYS A 447 -18.54 -9.58 22.28
N ASP A 448 -19.50 -8.69 22.50
CA ASP A 448 -20.87 -8.90 22.05
C ASP A 448 -20.96 -8.86 20.52
N LEU A 449 -20.36 -7.84 19.88
CA LEU A 449 -20.26 -7.77 18.42
C LEU A 449 -19.55 -9.01 17.83
N TYR A 450 -18.45 -9.41 18.44
CA TYR A 450 -17.73 -10.62 18.05
C TYR A 450 -18.62 -11.85 18.12
N SER A 451 -19.37 -12.01 19.22
CA SER A 451 -20.21 -13.18 19.45
C SER A 451 -21.34 -13.25 18.42
N THR A 452 -22.00 -12.13 18.11
CA THR A 452 -23.04 -12.09 17.08
C THR A 452 -22.49 -12.45 15.69
N ALA A 453 -21.33 -11.92 15.33
CA ALA A 453 -20.68 -12.27 14.07
C ALA A 453 -20.27 -13.75 14.02
N GLU A 454 -19.73 -14.29 15.11
CA GLU A 454 -19.29 -15.69 15.19
C GLU A 454 -20.48 -16.68 15.13
N ILE A 455 -21.55 -16.41 15.87
CA ILE A 455 -22.79 -17.21 15.86
C ILE A 455 -23.39 -17.24 14.45
N SER A 456 -23.50 -16.08 13.81
CA SER A 456 -24.07 -15.97 12.46
C SER A 456 -23.24 -16.73 11.43
N LEU A 457 -21.91 -16.64 11.48
CA LEU A 457 -21.02 -17.39 10.60
C LEU A 457 -21.12 -18.91 10.83
N LYS A 458 -21.14 -19.36 12.10
CA LYS A 458 -21.31 -20.77 12.44
C LYS A 458 -22.66 -21.31 11.96
N SER A 459 -23.73 -20.54 12.12
CA SER A 459 -25.07 -20.89 11.64
C SER A 459 -25.09 -21.02 10.11
N ALA A 460 -24.50 -20.08 9.37
CA ALA A 460 -24.39 -20.17 7.91
C ALA A 460 -23.62 -21.41 7.44
N ARG A 461 -22.54 -21.78 8.13
CA ARG A 461 -21.74 -22.96 7.79
C ARG A 461 -22.47 -24.27 8.03
N LYS A 462 -23.31 -24.36 9.07
CA LYS A 462 -24.17 -25.53 9.32
C LYS A 462 -25.13 -25.78 8.15
N LEU A 463 -25.65 -24.71 7.54
CA LEU A 463 -26.57 -24.76 6.41
C LEU A 463 -25.85 -24.83 5.04
N SER A 464 -24.51 -24.88 5.00
CA SER A 464 -23.75 -24.85 3.74
C SER A 464 -24.03 -26.03 2.80
N ALA A 465 -24.52 -27.15 3.35
CA ALA A 465 -24.93 -28.33 2.59
C ALA A 465 -26.16 -28.07 1.69
N GLU A 466 -27.04 -27.16 2.09
CA GLU A 466 -28.24 -26.77 1.34
C GLU A 466 -27.90 -25.94 0.09
N ILE A 467 -26.67 -25.40 0.02
CA ILE A 467 -26.21 -24.57 -1.09
C ILE A 467 -25.48 -25.42 -2.13
N PRO A 468 -25.91 -25.39 -3.42
CA PRO A 468 -25.21 -26.05 -4.51
C PRO A 468 -23.74 -25.62 -4.59
N ALA A 469 -22.85 -26.58 -4.85
CA ALA A 469 -21.41 -26.34 -4.90
C ALA A 469 -21.02 -25.22 -5.90
N THR A 470 -21.76 -25.10 -7.00
CA THR A 470 -21.60 -24.06 -8.04
C THR A 470 -21.78 -22.65 -7.50
N LYS A 471 -22.67 -22.44 -6.52
CA LYS A 471 -22.99 -21.13 -5.93
C LYS A 471 -22.13 -20.75 -4.74
N ARG A 472 -21.46 -21.73 -4.10
CA ARG A 472 -20.58 -21.51 -2.94
C ARG A 472 -19.47 -20.46 -3.14
N PRO A 473 -18.89 -20.25 -4.35
CA PRO A 473 -17.91 -19.18 -4.58
C PRO A 473 -18.40 -17.78 -4.22
N ALA A 474 -19.71 -17.48 -4.33
CA ALA A 474 -20.28 -16.18 -3.94
C ALA A 474 -20.05 -15.83 -2.45
N PHE A 475 -19.86 -16.84 -1.61
CA PHE A 475 -19.72 -16.69 -0.15
C PHE A 475 -18.27 -16.68 0.32
N MET A 476 -17.32 -17.19 -0.49
CA MET A 476 -15.96 -17.51 -0.03
C MET A 476 -15.16 -16.28 0.40
N ALA A 477 -15.21 -15.19 -0.39
CA ALA A 477 -14.51 -13.96 -0.07
C ALA A 477 -15.03 -13.33 1.22
N SER A 478 -16.36 -13.23 1.36
CA SER A 478 -17.03 -12.72 2.56
C SER A 478 -16.68 -13.55 3.80
N ALA A 479 -16.79 -14.87 3.72
CA ALA A 479 -16.45 -15.77 4.82
C ALA A 479 -14.96 -15.67 5.21
N LEU A 480 -14.05 -15.53 4.25
CA LEU A 480 -12.62 -15.32 4.51
C LEU A 480 -12.37 -14.01 5.28
N LYS A 481 -13.00 -12.90 4.85
CA LYS A 481 -12.89 -11.60 5.52
C LYS A 481 -13.35 -11.70 6.97
N ILE A 482 -14.48 -12.37 7.20
CA ILE A 482 -15.01 -12.61 8.55
C ILE A 482 -14.03 -13.43 9.39
N ASP A 483 -13.58 -14.60 8.91
CA ASP A 483 -12.66 -15.45 9.67
C ASP A 483 -11.38 -14.73 10.06
N HIS A 484 -10.82 -13.96 9.13
CA HIS A 484 -9.61 -13.19 9.40
C HIS A 484 -9.85 -12.17 10.51
N ALA A 485 -10.91 -11.38 10.40
CA ALA A 485 -11.20 -10.33 11.37
C ALA A 485 -11.51 -10.91 12.74
N LEU A 486 -12.35 -11.95 12.84
CA LEU A 486 -12.62 -12.65 14.09
C LEU A 486 -11.33 -13.21 14.71
N LYS A 487 -10.45 -13.80 13.90
CA LYS A 487 -9.16 -14.29 14.39
C LYS A 487 -8.26 -13.16 14.91
N CYS A 488 -8.25 -12.00 14.25
CA CYS A 488 -7.50 -10.83 14.73
C CYS A 488 -8.05 -10.30 16.03
N VAL A 489 -9.37 -10.04 16.09
CA VAL A 489 -10.04 -9.51 17.28
C VAL A 489 -9.84 -10.45 18.47
N LYS A 490 -10.02 -11.77 18.29
CA LYS A 490 -9.80 -12.75 19.37
C LYS A 490 -8.36 -12.80 19.86
N ARG A 491 -7.37 -12.75 18.95
CA ARG A 491 -5.94 -12.73 19.32
C ARG A 491 -5.52 -11.44 20.00
N ALA A 492 -6.19 -10.34 19.68
CA ALA A 492 -6.00 -9.03 20.27
C ALA A 492 -6.75 -8.84 21.59
N ASP A 493 -7.29 -9.92 22.17
CA ASP A 493 -8.15 -9.87 23.36
C ASP A 493 -9.26 -8.84 23.20
N TYR A 494 -9.98 -8.91 22.08
CA TYR A 494 -11.11 -8.06 21.73
C TYR A 494 -10.78 -6.57 21.57
N SER A 495 -9.50 -6.21 21.40
CA SER A 495 -9.08 -4.85 21.04
C SER A 495 -9.22 -4.57 19.53
N LEU A 496 -9.95 -3.51 19.19
CA LEU A 496 -10.08 -3.02 17.81
C LEU A 496 -8.91 -2.09 17.37
N PHE A 497 -8.00 -1.75 18.27
CA PHE A 497 -6.88 -0.84 18.01
C PHE A 497 -5.68 -1.51 17.32
N THR A 498 -5.82 -2.78 16.93
CA THR A 498 -4.76 -3.57 16.31
C THR A 498 -4.60 -3.27 14.83
N LYS A 499 -3.34 -3.16 14.38
CA LYS A 499 -3.03 -2.91 12.97
C LYS A 499 -3.40 -4.11 12.09
N GLU A 500 -3.33 -5.33 12.60
CA GLU A 500 -3.69 -6.53 11.82
C GLU A 500 -5.16 -6.54 11.39
N LEU A 501 -6.05 -5.90 12.15
CA LEU A 501 -7.47 -5.81 11.79
C LEU A 501 -7.70 -5.00 10.51
N GLN A 502 -6.78 -4.10 10.15
CA GLN A 502 -6.88 -3.28 8.92
C GLN A 502 -6.20 -3.94 7.71
N GLN A 503 -5.44 -5.02 7.92
CA GLN A 503 -4.68 -5.68 6.88
C GLN A 503 -5.49 -6.81 6.23
N HIS A 504 -5.01 -7.26 5.07
CA HIS A 504 -5.47 -8.47 4.41
C HIS A 504 -4.77 -9.71 4.98
N GLY A 505 -5.42 -10.86 4.89
CA GLY A 505 -4.85 -12.10 5.39
C GLY A 505 -3.61 -12.49 4.56
N PRO A 506 -2.46 -12.80 5.17
CA PRO A 506 -1.21 -13.05 4.43
C PRO A 506 -1.27 -14.27 3.50
N PHE A 507 -2.26 -15.16 3.70
CA PHE A 507 -2.47 -16.37 2.90
C PHE A 507 -3.85 -16.40 2.22
N ALA A 508 -4.46 -15.24 1.96
CA ALA A 508 -5.81 -15.16 1.40
C ALA A 508 -5.98 -15.99 0.12
N ALA A 509 -5.06 -15.87 -0.83
CA ALA A 509 -5.08 -16.62 -2.09
C ALA A 509 -5.02 -18.15 -1.87
N THR A 510 -4.12 -18.61 -1.01
CA THR A 510 -3.97 -20.04 -0.69
C THR A 510 -5.21 -20.61 0.00
N VAL A 511 -5.77 -19.87 0.96
CA VAL A 511 -6.97 -20.29 1.70
C VAL A 511 -8.19 -20.33 0.76
N LEU A 512 -8.36 -19.31 -0.10
CA LEU A 512 -9.46 -19.28 -1.08
C LEU A 512 -9.34 -20.42 -2.09
N TRP A 513 -8.14 -20.67 -2.62
CA TRP A 513 -7.92 -21.78 -3.54
C TRP A 513 -8.28 -23.13 -2.90
N TRP A 514 -7.87 -23.35 -1.64
CA TRP A 514 -8.19 -24.58 -0.91
C TRP A 514 -9.68 -24.71 -0.60
N ARG A 515 -10.34 -23.61 -0.21
CA ARG A 515 -11.79 -23.53 0.01
C ARG A 515 -12.57 -23.86 -1.27
N PHE A 516 -12.14 -23.29 -2.39
CA PHE A 516 -12.70 -23.56 -3.71
C PHE A 516 -12.58 -25.03 -4.08
N LYS A 517 -11.39 -25.63 -3.90
CA LYS A 517 -11.18 -27.06 -4.15
C LYS A 517 -12.02 -27.99 -3.27
N ARG A 518 -12.36 -27.56 -2.05
CA ARG A 518 -13.16 -28.34 -1.11
C ARG A 518 -14.65 -27.97 -1.10
N ASN A 519 -15.09 -27.03 -1.94
CA ASN A 519 -16.46 -26.49 -1.95
C ASN A 519 -16.91 -26.00 -0.56
N ARG A 520 -16.05 -25.25 0.15
CA ARG A 520 -16.32 -24.70 1.49
C ARG A 520 -16.17 -23.18 1.50
N PHE A 521 -16.92 -22.51 2.39
CA PHE A 521 -16.73 -21.09 2.69
C PHE A 521 -16.57 -20.84 4.19
#